data_AF-A0A5K0Z7U9-F1
#
_entry.id   AF-A0A5K0Z7U9-F1
#
_cell.length_a   1.000
_cell.length_b   1.000
_cell.length_c   1.000
_cell.angle_alpha   90.00
_cell.angle_beta   90.00
_cell.angle_gamma   90.00
#
_symmetry.space_group_name_H-M   'P 1'
#
loop_
_entity.id
_entity.type
_entity.pdbx_description
1 polymer ?
#
loop_
_entity_poly.entity_id
_entity_poly.type
_entity_poly.pdbx_seq_one_letter_code
_entity_poly.pdbx_strand_id
1 'polypeptide(L)'
;MDTFYISHGSPTMSIDDGVPARKFLQSWREKVMPGERPKAILVISGHWETAEPCVNVISTANPTIYDFYGFRKPMYQVPFSFSDLLLDAL
;
A
#
# COMPACT_ATOMS: atom_id res chain seq x y z
N MET A 1 -7.77 3.13 19.15
CA MET A 1 -7.88 2.45 17.85
C MET A 1 -7.45 3.49 16.84
N ASP A 2 -6.28 3.30 16.24
CA ASP A 2 -5.70 4.29 15.35
C ASP A 2 -6.35 4.18 13.98
N THR A 3 -6.58 5.31 13.33
CA THR A 3 -7.19 5.38 12.01
C THR A 3 -6.49 6.47 11.23
N PHE A 4 -6.09 6.13 10.02
CA PHE A 4 -5.32 7.02 9.16
C PHE A 4 -5.96 7.10 7.79
N TYR A 5 -5.90 8.30 7.20
CA TYR A 5 -6.20 8.51 5.80
C TYR A 5 -4.89 8.70 5.05
N ILE A 6 -4.67 7.88 4.02
CA ILE A 6 -3.44 7.89 3.21
C ILE A 6 -3.86 8.09 1.76
N SER A 7 -3.28 9.10 1.11
CA SER A 7 -3.42 9.26 -0.34
C SER A 7 -2.60 8.20 -1.06
N HIS A 8 -3.17 7.52 -2.06
CA HIS A 8 -2.50 6.44 -2.81
C HIS A 8 -1.30 6.96 -3.64
N GLY A 9 -1.42 8.19 -4.18
CA GLY A 9 -0.34 8.84 -4.92
C GLY A 9 0.01 8.15 -6.25
N SER A 10 1.14 8.56 -6.85
CA SER A 10 1.63 7.94 -8.08
C SER A 10 2.42 6.65 -7.76
N PRO A 11 2.32 5.60 -8.58
CA PRO A 11 3.16 4.40 -8.48
C PRO A 11 4.67 4.71 -8.41
N THR A 12 5.12 5.82 -9.02
CA THR A 12 6.53 6.26 -8.95
C THR A 12 7.04 6.49 -7.53
N MET A 13 6.16 6.79 -6.57
CA MET A 13 6.51 6.91 -5.15
C MET A 13 7.16 5.62 -4.58
N SER A 14 6.92 4.46 -5.21
CA SER A 14 7.52 3.17 -4.85
C SER A 14 9.02 3.07 -5.13
N ILE A 15 9.58 3.94 -5.96
CA ILE A 15 11.01 3.89 -6.32
C ILE A 15 11.72 5.24 -6.31
N ASP A 16 10.98 6.36 -6.28
CA ASP A 16 11.56 7.69 -6.39
C ASP A 16 11.82 8.34 -5.02
N ASP A 17 13.09 8.40 -4.63
CA ASP A 17 13.54 9.04 -3.38
C ASP A 17 13.42 10.57 -3.38
N GLY A 18 13.16 11.18 -4.53
CA GLY A 18 12.84 12.59 -4.68
C GLY A 18 11.43 12.94 -4.20
N VAL A 19 10.53 11.96 -4.08
CA VAL A 19 9.16 12.16 -3.58
C VAL A 19 9.16 12.26 -2.04
N PRO A 20 8.81 13.42 -1.43
CA PRO A 20 8.89 13.58 0.02
C PRO A 20 8.01 12.60 0.80
N ALA A 21 6.84 12.26 0.24
CA ALA A 21 5.89 11.33 0.84
C ALA A 21 6.49 9.93 1.06
N ARG A 22 7.41 9.46 0.19
CA ARG A 22 8.09 8.17 0.34
C ARG A 22 8.86 8.08 1.67
N LYS A 23 9.72 9.06 1.94
CA LYS A 23 10.53 9.11 3.17
C LYS A 23 9.65 9.29 4.42
N PHE A 24 8.59 10.09 4.30
CA PHE A 24 7.61 10.25 5.37
C PHE A 24 6.96 8.91 5.74
N LEU A 25 6.44 8.17 4.76
CA LEU A 25 5.78 6.87 4.94
C LEU A 25 6.76 5.77 5.39
N GLN A 26 8.00 5.77 4.91
CA GLN A 26 9.03 4.86 5.41
C GLN A 26 9.31 5.07 6.91
N SER A 27 9.22 6.31 7.40
CA SER A 27 9.44 6.62 8.82
C SER A 27 8.23 6.31 9.72
N TRP A 28 7.08 5.95 9.16
CA TRP A 28 5.86 5.71 9.95
C TRP A 28 5.98 4.56 10.93
N ARG A 29 6.67 3.48 10.56
CA ARG A 29 6.87 2.34 11.46
C ARG A 29 7.47 2.79 12.80
N GLU A 30 8.43 3.68 12.76
CA GLU A 30 9.14 4.16 13.94
C GLU A 30 8.39 5.29 14.65
N LYS A 31 7.77 6.20 13.88
CA LYS A 31 7.21 7.45 14.42
C LYS A 31 5.74 7.39 14.77
N VAL A 32 4.96 6.62 14.01
CA VAL A 32 3.50 6.56 14.11
C VAL A 32 3.07 5.24 14.73
N MET A 33 3.84 4.17 14.53
CA MET A 33 3.57 2.85 15.10
C MET A 33 4.70 2.34 16.03
N PRO A 34 5.16 3.13 17.03
CA PRO A 34 6.27 2.73 17.91
C PRO A 34 5.92 1.59 18.87
N GLY A 35 4.65 1.18 18.94
CA GLY A 35 4.13 0.17 19.86
C GLY A 35 4.07 -1.24 19.26
N GLU A 36 3.18 -2.06 19.82
CA GLU A 36 2.96 -3.42 19.35
C GLU A 36 2.40 -3.45 17.93
N ARG A 37 2.91 -4.39 17.12
CA ARG A 37 2.39 -4.64 15.77
C ARG A 37 0.91 -5.04 15.86
N PRO A 38 0.01 -4.41 15.08
CA PRO A 38 -1.39 -4.76 15.11
C PRO A 38 -1.60 -6.21 14.66
N LYS A 39 -2.56 -6.89 15.30
CA LYS A 39 -2.92 -8.28 14.95
C LYS A 39 -3.62 -8.38 13.59
N ALA A 40 -4.24 -7.28 13.14
CA ALA A 40 -4.91 -7.16 11.85
C ALA A 40 -4.94 -5.70 11.40
N ILE A 41 -5.02 -5.48 10.09
CA ILE A 41 -5.22 -4.16 9.47
C ILE A 41 -6.48 -4.25 8.61
N LEU A 42 -7.40 -3.29 8.78
CA LEU A 42 -8.51 -3.09 7.85
C LEU A 42 -8.11 -2.00 6.87
N VAL A 43 -8.08 -2.33 5.57
CA VAL A 43 -7.80 -1.38 4.50
C VAL A 43 -9.09 -1.10 3.74
N ILE A 44 -9.41 0.17 3.56
CA ILE A 44 -10.51 0.63 2.72
C ILE A 44 -9.88 1.42 1.58
N SER A 45 -10.04 0.93 0.35
CA SER A 45 -9.49 1.55 -0.85
C SER A 45 -10.58 2.27 -1.63
N GLY A 46 -10.27 3.47 -2.13
CA GLY A 46 -11.17 4.22 -3.01
C GLY A 46 -11.34 3.58 -4.39
N HIS A 47 -10.44 2.67 -4.77
CA HIS A 47 -10.45 2.00 -6.08
C HIS A 47 -10.92 0.55 -6.01
N TRP A 48 -11.35 0.11 -4.83
CA TRP A 48 -12.02 -1.17 -4.72
C TRP A 48 -13.53 -0.99 -4.90
N GLU A 49 -13.97 -1.03 -6.15
CA GLU A 49 -15.38 -0.89 -6.51
C GLU A 49 -16.07 -2.26 -6.62
N THR A 50 -17.25 -2.34 -6.03
CA THR A 50 -18.12 -3.52 -6.07
C THR A 50 -19.57 -3.05 -6.19
N ALA A 51 -20.44 -3.89 -6.78
CA ALA A 51 -21.84 -3.53 -6.96
C ALA A 51 -22.61 -3.41 -5.63
N GLU A 52 -22.16 -4.15 -4.60
CA GLU A 52 -22.72 -4.20 -3.25
C GLU A 52 -21.56 -4.14 -2.24
N PRO A 53 -21.77 -3.68 -1.00
CA PRO A 53 -20.71 -3.66 0.01
C PRO A 53 -20.09 -5.04 0.25
N CYS A 54 -18.79 -5.16 -0.03
CA CYS A 54 -18.04 -6.41 0.04
C CYS A 54 -16.88 -6.35 1.02
N VAL A 55 -16.55 -7.49 1.61
CA VAL A 55 -15.34 -7.70 2.43
C VAL A 55 -14.59 -8.91 1.87
N ASN A 56 -13.27 -8.78 1.77
CA ASN A 56 -12.39 -9.84 1.31
C ASN A 56 -11.41 -10.17 2.44
N VAL A 57 -11.26 -11.46 2.73
CA VAL A 57 -10.32 -11.97 3.73
C VAL A 57 -9.43 -12.98 3.03
N ILE A 58 -8.14 -12.64 2.97
CA ILE A 58 -7.15 -13.43 2.25
C ILE A 58 -6.35 -14.21 3.29
N SER A 59 -6.48 -15.54 3.28
CA SER A 59 -5.74 -16.43 4.19
C SER A 59 -4.30 -16.70 3.75
N THR A 60 -3.97 -16.41 2.49
CA THR A 60 -2.66 -16.67 1.86
C THR A 60 -2.29 -15.52 0.94
N ALA A 61 -1.03 -15.09 0.91
CA ALA A 61 -0.62 -13.95 0.08
C ALA A 61 -1.03 -14.12 -1.40
N ASN A 62 -1.72 -13.12 -1.96
CA ASN A 62 -1.99 -13.07 -3.39
C ASN A 62 -0.71 -12.71 -4.15
N PRO A 63 -0.51 -13.23 -5.38
CA PRO A 63 0.56 -12.74 -6.24
C PRO A 63 0.35 -11.26 -6.56
N THR A 64 1.43 -10.48 -6.61
CA THR A 64 1.41 -9.10 -7.05
C THR A 64 0.96 -9.02 -8.51
N ILE A 65 0.01 -8.14 -8.80
CA ILE A 65 -0.43 -7.81 -10.16
C ILE A 65 -0.10 -6.35 -10.40
N TYR A 66 0.65 -6.04 -11.45
CA TYR A 66 0.92 -4.65 -11.84
C TYR A 66 -0.10 -4.22 -12.91
N ASP A 67 -1.12 -3.47 -12.50
CA ASP A 67 -2.21 -3.01 -13.38
C ASP A 67 -1.99 -1.61 -13.98
N PHE A 68 -0.75 -1.10 -13.92
CA PHE A 68 -0.34 0.19 -14.47
C PHE A 68 0.63 0.05 -15.65
N TYR A 69 0.60 1.02 -16.58
CA TYR A 69 1.37 0.99 -17.83
C TYR A 69 2.09 2.31 -18.12
N GLY A 70 3.14 2.26 -18.95
CA GLY A 70 3.91 3.45 -19.37
C GLY A 70 5.00 3.89 -18.38
N PHE A 71 5.23 3.11 -17.33
CA PHE A 71 6.18 3.40 -16.27
C PHE A 71 7.56 2.73 -16.51
N ARG A 72 8.59 3.21 -15.82
CA ARG A 72 9.96 2.65 -15.91
C ARG A 72 10.01 1.18 -15.45
N LYS A 73 10.78 0.35 -16.15
CA LYS A 73 10.97 -1.09 -15.88
C LYS A 73 11.16 -1.45 -14.39
N PRO A 74 11.95 -0.70 -13.58
CA PRO A 74 12.12 -1.04 -12.17
C PRO A 74 10.82 -1.06 -11.34
N MET A 75 9.77 -0.34 -11.74
CA MET A 75 8.48 -0.38 -11.03
C MET A 75 7.80 -1.75 -11.12
N TYR A 76 8.03 -2.51 -12.18
CA TYR A 76 7.49 -3.86 -12.35
C TYR A 76 8.32 -4.94 -11.64
N GLN A 77 9.37 -4.54 -10.94
CA GLN A 77 10.30 -5.43 -10.23
C GLN A 77 10.21 -5.27 -8.71
N VAL A 78 9.36 -4.38 -8.21
CA VAL A 78 9.14 -4.19 -6.77
C VAL A 78 8.07 -5.16 -6.29
N PRO A 79 8.42 -6.30 -5.66
CA PRO A 79 7.42 -7.21 -5.15
C PRO A 79 6.64 -6.52 -4.02
N PHE A 80 5.31 -6.62 -4.08
CA PHE A 80 4.43 -6.19 -2.99
C PHE A 80 3.97 -7.43 -2.23
N SER A 81 4.56 -7.66 -1.06
CA SER A 81 4.02 -8.65 -0.12
C SER A 81 2.95 -7.99 0.76
N PHE A 82 2.07 -8.77 1.38
CA PHE A 82 1.10 -8.23 2.36
C PHE A 82 1.78 -7.54 3.56
N SER A 83 3.08 -7.75 3.80
CA SER A 83 3.87 -6.96 4.75
C SER A 83 4.27 -5.57 4.25
N ASP A 84 4.13 -5.32 2.95
CA ASP A 84 4.49 -4.09 2.23
C ASP A 84 3.24 -3.31 1.80
N LEU A 85 2.10 -3.54 2.47
CA LEU A 85 0.81 -2.89 2.22
C LEU A 85 0.90 -1.37 2.42
N LEU A 86 1.39 -0.70 1.38
CA LEU A 86 1.22 0.73 1.16
C LEU A 86 1.31 1.14 -0.31
N LEU A 87 1.40 0.18 -1.24
CA LEU A 87 1.62 0.44 -2.65
C LEU A 87 0.83 -0.58 -3.48
N ASP A 88 -0.49 -0.56 -3.32
CA ASP A 88 -1.37 -0.86 -4.44
C ASP A 88 -2.67 -0.09 -4.21
N ALA A 89 -2.80 0.96 -4.99
CA ALA A 89 -4.06 1.50 -5.44
C ALA A 89 -3.65 2.44 -6.58
N LEU A 90 -4.01 2.06 -7.83
CA LEU A 90 -4.56 3.07 -8.74
C LEU A 90 -5.48 3.99 -7.96
#